data_AF-A0AAV2SZ67-F1
#
_entry.id   AF-A0AAV2SZ67-F1
#
_cell.length_a   1.000
_cell.length_b   1.000
_cell.length_c   1.000
_cell.angle_alpha   90.00
_cell.angle_beta   90.00
_cell.angle_gamma   90.00
#
_symmetry.space_group_name_H-M   'P 1'
#
loop_
_entity.id
_entity.type
_entity.pdbx_description
1 polymer ?
#
loop_
_entity_poly.entity_id
_entity_poly.type
_entity_poly.pdbx_seq_one_letter_code
_entity_poly.pdbx_strand_id
1 'polypeptide(L)'
;MRLLVLFALIGLSVAAPVYEVPENLAILCKFCKASFNAFVSLIKSHAPQEVFSQYVNRVCSFLTKTYQVQCRKNFYNMQKYLEEHIGETDPGKACKAIGAC
;
A
#
# COMPACT_ATOMS: atom_id res chain seq x y z
N MET A 1 -2.99 35.23 33.19
CA MET A 1 -4.12 34.27 33.17
C MET A 1 -5.38 34.78 32.46
N ARG A 2 -5.33 35.79 31.58
CA ARG A 2 -6.49 36.22 30.75
C ARG A 2 -6.29 36.07 29.22
N LEU A 3 -5.10 35.68 28.75
CA LEU A 3 -4.81 35.47 27.32
C LEU A 3 -5.04 34.02 26.82
N LEU A 4 -5.18 33.03 27.70
CA LEU A 4 -5.38 31.62 27.31
C LEU A 4 -6.78 31.33 26.71
N VAL A 5 -7.75 32.23 26.90
CA VAL A 5 -9.14 31.99 26.48
C VAL A 5 -9.35 32.37 25.00
N LEU A 6 -8.47 33.19 24.41
CA LEU A 6 -8.62 33.65 23.02
C LEU A 6 -8.17 32.62 21.97
N PHE A 7 -7.24 31.72 22.33
CA PHE A 7 -6.81 30.62 21.44
C PHE A 7 -7.79 29.43 21.42
N ALA A 8 -8.73 29.36 22.36
CA ALA A 8 -9.72 28.28 22.40
C ALA A 8 -10.87 28.45 21.40
N LEU A 9 -11.06 29.65 20.82
CA LEU A 9 -12.23 29.94 19.98
C LEU A 9 -11.97 29.86 18.48
N ILE A 10 -10.71 29.78 18.04
CA ILE A 10 -10.38 29.80 16.61
C ILE A 10 -9.23 28.82 16.34
N GLY A 11 -9.55 27.66 15.77
CA GLY A 11 -8.55 26.81 15.12
C GLY A 11 -8.40 25.42 15.72
N LEU A 12 -9.33 24.53 15.38
CA LEU A 12 -9.00 23.10 15.26
C LEU A 12 -7.85 22.98 14.26
N SER A 13 -6.61 22.84 14.74
CA SER A 13 -5.70 21.91 14.10
C SER A 13 -5.87 20.59 14.84
N VAL A 14 -6.83 19.77 14.39
CA VAL A 14 -6.73 18.33 14.61
C VAL A 14 -5.49 17.88 13.85
N ALA A 15 -4.33 18.07 14.48
CA ALA A 15 -3.17 17.26 14.14
C ALA A 15 -3.64 15.84 14.42
N ALA A 16 -3.93 15.11 13.33
CA ALA A 16 -4.14 13.68 13.41
C ALA A 16 -3.01 13.11 14.28
N PRO A 17 -3.30 12.18 15.20
CA PRO A 17 -2.26 11.65 16.06
C PRO A 17 -1.12 11.15 15.17
N VAL A 18 0.07 11.72 15.37
CA VAL A 18 1.30 11.26 14.73
C VAL A 18 1.59 9.91 15.36
N TYR A 19 0.97 8.86 14.84
CA TYR A 19 1.35 7.50 15.19
C TYR A 19 2.73 7.26 14.56
N GLU A 20 3.68 6.81 15.35
CA GLU A 20 4.98 6.36 14.86
C GLU A 20 4.73 5.16 13.95
N VAL A 21 4.62 5.42 12.65
CA VAL A 21 4.52 4.36 11.65
C VAL A 21 5.85 3.63 11.67
N PRO A 22 5.87 2.31 11.92
CA PRO A 22 7.09 1.54 11.80
C PRO A 22 7.75 1.84 10.45
N GLU A 23 9.04 2.16 10.42
CA GLU A 23 9.72 2.64 9.21
C GLU A 23 9.58 1.64 8.04
N ASN A 24 9.60 0.35 8.36
CA ASN A 24 9.31 -0.75 7.44
C ASN A 24 7.89 -0.69 6.85
N LEU A 25 6.87 -0.32 7.63
CA LEU A 25 5.49 -0.17 7.15
C LEU A 25 5.36 1.04 6.21
N ALA A 26 6.05 2.14 6.50
CA ALA A 26 6.07 3.31 5.60
C ALA A 26 6.72 3.00 4.24
N ILE A 27 7.81 2.23 4.23
CA ILE A 27 8.49 1.77 2.99
C ILE A 27 7.58 0.83 2.20
N LEU A 28 6.93 -0.14 2.86
CA LEU A 28 5.98 -1.06 2.23
C LEU A 28 4.80 -0.32 1.59
N CYS A 29 4.27 0.70 2.27
CA CYS A 29 3.17 1.50 1.75
C CYS A 29 3.57 2.28 0.50
N LYS A 30 4.76 2.90 0.49
CA LYS A 30 5.31 3.59 -0.69
C LYS A 30 5.52 2.63 -1.86
N PHE A 31 6.11 1.47 -1.60
CA PHE A 31 6.36 0.45 -2.63
C PHE A 31 5.07 -0.07 -3.25
N CYS A 32 4.06 -0.35 -2.40
CA CYS A 32 2.75 -0.79 -2.84
C CYS A 32 2.09 0.24 -3.77
N LYS A 33 2.08 1.52 -3.36
CA LYS A 33 1.48 2.61 -4.16
C LYS A 33 2.20 2.80 -5.49
N ALA A 34 3.54 2.72 -5.50
CA ALA A 34 4.34 2.83 -6.71
C ALA A 34 4.09 1.66 -7.68
N SER A 35 3.86 0.46 -7.16
CA SER A 35 3.65 -0.75 -7.97
C SER A 35 2.23 -0.90 -8.49
N PHE A 36 1.24 -0.23 -7.86
CA PHE A 36 -0.18 -0.41 -8.13
C PHE A 36 -0.55 -0.29 -9.61
N ASN A 37 -0.07 0.75 -10.30
CA ASN A 37 -0.39 0.94 -11.72
C ASN A 37 0.15 -0.20 -12.60
N ALA A 38 1.33 -0.73 -12.27
CA ALA A 38 1.89 -1.88 -12.99
C ALA A 38 1.03 -3.13 -12.80
N PHE A 39 0.52 -3.37 -11.59
CA PHE A 39 -0.43 -4.46 -11.32
C PHE A 39 -1.73 -4.31 -12.10
N VAL A 40 -2.34 -3.12 -12.07
CA VAL A 40 -3.57 -2.84 -12.80
C VAL A 40 -3.37 -3.07 -14.30
N SER A 41 -2.24 -2.65 -14.87
CA SER A 41 -1.90 -2.90 -16.27
C SER A 41 -1.75 -4.38 -16.60
N LEU A 42 -1.06 -5.16 -15.75
CA LEU A 42 -0.87 -6.60 -15.95
C LEU A 42 -2.19 -7.38 -15.90
N ILE A 43 -3.09 -7.02 -14.98
CA ILE A 43 -4.40 -7.66 -14.84
C ILE A 43 -5.30 -7.28 -16.03
N LYS A 44 -5.35 -5.99 -16.40
CA LYS A 44 -6.13 -5.52 -17.56
C LYS A 44 -5.68 -6.12 -18.89
N SER A 45 -4.40 -6.46 -19.03
CA SER A 45 -3.88 -7.09 -20.24
C SER A 45 -4.21 -8.59 -20.34
N HIS A 46 -4.96 -9.16 -19.40
CA HIS A 46 -5.20 -10.61 -19.28
C HIS A 46 -3.89 -11.40 -19.34
N ALA A 47 -2.84 -10.89 -18.67
CA ALA A 47 -1.56 -11.57 -18.65
C ALA A 47 -1.74 -12.99 -18.07
N PRO A 48 -1.11 -14.03 -18.66
CA PRO A 48 -1.16 -15.37 -18.10
C PRO A 48 -0.65 -15.39 -16.65
N GLN A 49 -1.25 -16.23 -15.80
CA GLN A 49 -0.86 -16.34 -14.37
C GLN A 49 0.63 -16.64 -14.18
N GLU A 50 1.24 -17.32 -15.15
CA GLU A 50 2.67 -17.59 -15.16
C GLU A 50 3.52 -16.34 -15.34
N VAL A 51 3.11 -15.40 -16.21
CA VAL A 51 3.79 -14.10 -16.38
C VAL A 51 3.73 -13.29 -15.08
N PHE A 52 2.57 -13.28 -14.43
CA PHE A 52 2.42 -12.65 -13.13
C PHE A 52 3.35 -13.28 -12.08
N SER A 53 3.36 -14.60 -11.99
CA SER A 53 4.20 -15.34 -11.04
C SER A 53 5.71 -15.11 -11.29
N GLN A 54 6.15 -15.02 -12.55
CA GLN A 54 7.53 -14.68 -12.89
C GLN A 54 7.89 -13.25 -12.45
N TYR A 55 6.99 -12.28 -12.66
CA TYR A 55 7.19 -10.91 -12.19
C TYR A 55 7.30 -10.85 -10.66
N VAL A 56 6.37 -11.49 -9.94
CA VAL A 56 6.39 -11.61 -8.48
C VAL A 56 7.71 -12.20 -8.01
N ASN A 57 8.14 -13.32 -8.60
CA ASN A 57 9.37 -14.00 -8.20
C ASN A 57 10.61 -13.13 -8.45
N ARG A 58 10.67 -12.42 -9.58
CA ARG A 58 11.76 -11.49 -9.90
C ARG A 58 11.80 -10.32 -8.93
N VAL A 59 10.67 -9.70 -8.63
CA VAL A 59 10.62 -8.54 -7.72
C VAL A 59 10.97 -8.97 -6.30
N CYS A 60 10.42 -10.09 -5.82
CA CYS A 60 10.69 -10.56 -4.48
C CYS A 60 12.11 -11.14 -4.31
N SER A 61 12.83 -11.49 -5.38
CA SER A 61 14.20 -12.00 -5.27
C SER A 61 15.22 -10.93 -4.88
N PHE A 62 14.90 -9.64 -5.05
CA PHE A 62 15.71 -8.51 -4.56
C PHE A 62 15.72 -8.41 -3.03
N LEU A 63 14.80 -9.10 -2.35
CA LEU A 63 14.71 -9.10 -0.89
C LEU A 63 15.47 -10.29 -0.28
N THR A 64 15.93 -10.12 0.96
CA THR A 64 16.49 -11.22 1.75
C THR A 64 15.45 -12.32 1.97
N LYS A 65 15.90 -13.56 2.15
CA LYS A 65 15.03 -14.75 2.29
C LYS A 65 13.90 -14.56 3.31
N THR A 66 14.18 -13.85 4.40
CA THR A 66 13.22 -13.53 5.47
C THR A 66 11.97 -12.80 4.98
N TYR A 67 12.09 -11.92 3.97
CA TYR A 67 10.97 -11.08 3.50
C TYR A 67 10.31 -11.59 2.22
N GLN A 68 10.90 -12.55 1.52
CA GLN A 68 10.37 -13.02 0.23
C GLN A 68 8.98 -13.64 0.34
N VAL A 69 8.71 -14.36 1.44
CA VAL A 69 7.38 -14.98 1.68
C VAL A 69 6.31 -13.90 1.82
N GLN A 70 6.57 -12.87 2.64
CA GLN A 70 5.64 -11.77 2.84
C GLN A 70 5.44 -10.97 1.55
N CYS A 71 6.51 -10.73 0.79
CA CYS A 71 6.44 -10.08 -0.51
C CYS A 71 5.48 -10.81 -1.45
N ARG A 72 5.67 -12.13 -1.66
CA ARG A 72 4.79 -12.92 -2.53
C ARG A 72 3.34 -12.86 -2.06
N LYS A 73 3.10 -13.03 -0.75
CA LYS A 73 1.75 -12.94 -0.16
C LYS A 73 1.08 -11.60 -0.49
N ASN A 74 1.79 -10.49 -0.36
CA ASN A 74 1.25 -9.16 -0.65
C ASN A 74 0.89 -9.00 -2.13
N PHE A 75 1.72 -9.51 -3.05
CA PHE A 75 1.42 -9.48 -4.50
C PHE A 75 0.17 -10.30 -4.84
N TYR A 76 0.03 -11.51 -4.31
CA TYR A 76 -1.17 -12.34 -4.56
C TYR A 76 -2.43 -11.77 -3.92
N ASN A 77 -2.31 -11.17 -2.72
CA ASN A 77 -3.42 -10.45 -2.11
C ASN A 77 -3.85 -9.24 -2.97
N MET A 78 -2.89 -8.51 -3.55
CA MET A 78 -3.17 -7.39 -4.46
C MET A 78 -3.89 -7.87 -5.72
N GLN A 79 -3.42 -8.97 -6.32
CA GLN A 79 -4.06 -9.56 -7.49
C GLN A 79 -5.53 -9.90 -7.20
N LYS A 80 -5.78 -10.66 -6.14
CA LYS A 80 -7.14 -11.05 -5.73
C LYS A 80 -8.02 -9.83 -5.48
N TYR A 81 -7.51 -8.84 -4.75
CA TYR A 81 -8.25 -7.60 -4.49
C TYR A 81 -8.65 -6.90 -5.79
N LEU A 82 -7.73 -6.77 -6.75
CA LEU A 82 -8.00 -6.11 -8.03
C LEU A 82 -8.94 -6.91 -8.95
N GLU A 83 -8.90 -8.23 -8.89
CA GLU A 83 -9.86 -9.11 -9.59
C GLU A 83 -11.28 -8.96 -9.03
N GLU A 84 -11.42 -8.85 -7.70
CA GLU A 84 -12.70 -8.62 -7.02
C GLU A 84 -13.20 -7.16 -7.17
N HIS A 85 -12.28 -6.22 -7.38
CA HIS A 85 -12.55 -4.78 -7.46
C HIS A 85 -12.07 -4.22 -8.81
N ILE A 86 -12.47 -4.87 -9.90
CA ILE A 86 -12.20 -4.40 -11.26
C ILE A 86 -12.71 -2.95 -11.40
N GLY A 87 -11.77 -2.01 -11.54
CA GLY A 87 -12.06 -0.57 -11.61
C GLY A 87 -11.52 0.27 -10.45
N GLU A 88 -10.94 -0.33 -9.40
CA GLU A 88 -10.23 0.45 -8.38
C GLU A 88 -9.04 1.19 -9.02
N THR A 89 -8.94 2.49 -8.72
CA THR A 89 -7.92 3.41 -9.25
C THR A 89 -7.16 4.13 -8.15
N ASP A 90 -7.61 3.99 -6.89
CA ASP A 90 -6.98 4.56 -5.71
C ASP A 90 -5.94 3.57 -5.14
N PRO A 91 -4.64 3.80 -5.35
CA PRO A 91 -3.59 2.95 -4.79
C PRO A 91 -3.59 2.95 -3.26
N GLY A 92 -4.08 4.03 -2.62
CA GLY A 92 -4.17 4.11 -1.16
C GLY A 92 -5.21 3.16 -0.58
N LYS A 93 -6.38 3.02 -1.22
CA LYS A 93 -7.41 2.06 -0.80
C LYS A 93 -6.95 0.63 -0.97
N ALA A 94 -6.39 0.30 -2.14
CA ALA A 94 -5.89 -1.03 -2.43
C ALA A 94 -4.76 -1.44 -1.47
N CYS A 95 -3.80 -0.56 -1.23
CA CYS A 95 -2.69 -0.86 -0.32
C CYS A 95 -3.12 -1.02 1.15
N LYS A 96 -4.14 -0.27 1.60
CA LYS A 96 -4.77 -0.49 2.92
C LYS A 96 -5.49 -1.82 3.01
N ALA A 97 -6.24 -2.20 1.99
CA ALA A 97 -7.01 -3.44 1.96
C ALA A 97 -6.10 -4.68 2.10
N ILE A 98 -4.86 -4.62 1.61
CA ILE A 98 -3.90 -5.73 1.72
C ILE A 98 -2.94 -5.61 2.91
N GLY A 99 -3.09 -4.60 3.78
CA GLY A 99 -2.24 -4.35 4.94
C GLY A 99 -0.81 -3.89 4.60
N ALA A 100 -0.61 -3.34 3.40
CA ALA A 100 0.65 -2.71 3.00
C ALA A 100 0.70 -1.22 3.39
N CYS A 101 -0.48 -0.64 3.64
CA CYS A 101 -0.76 0.58 4.39
C CYS A 101 -1.92 0.24 5.35
#